data_AF-A0A6V8L0V5-F1
#
_entry.id   AF-A0A6V8L0V5-F1
#
_cell.length_a   1.000
_cell.length_b   1.000
_cell.length_c   1.000
_cell.angle_alpha   90.00
_cell.angle_beta   90.00
_cell.angle_gamma   90.00
#
_symmetry.space_group_name_H-M   'P 1'
#
loop_
_entity.id
_entity.type
_entity.pdbx_description
1 polymer ?
#
loop_
_entity_poly.entity_id
_entity_poly.type
_entity_poly.pdbx_seq_one_letter_code
_entity_poly.pdbx_strand_id
1 'polypeptide(L)'
;MTRGAAAHESADTSRSVNRRAAVRRVSAPQPGRFTGRATVLVVVLVALALGYTYPVRVYLTQQSDIARMEQAQAEQRQRISDLSEQAALWKDKEYIKIQARKRFYMVYPGEVPLVVVTAPEDAARDAGELVDKGTSQPAAPWYDTLWSSIRAADEESDK
;
A
#
# COMPACT_ATOMS: atom_id res chain seq x y z
N MET A 1 -57.90 -38.11 -125.99
CA MET A 1 -56.54 -38.24 -126.54
C MET A 1 -55.90 -36.87 -126.40
N THR A 2 -55.15 -36.58 -125.35
CA THR A 2 -53.70 -36.84 -125.28
C THR A 2 -53.27 -37.07 -123.83
N ARG A 3 -52.16 -37.80 -123.72
CA ARG A 3 -51.65 -38.55 -122.57
C ARG A 3 -50.29 -37.97 -122.18
N GLY A 4 -50.03 -37.92 -120.87
CA GLY A 4 -48.70 -37.94 -120.25
C GLY A 4 -47.92 -36.63 -120.31
N ALA A 5 -46.95 -36.38 -119.45
CA ALA A 5 -46.44 -37.03 -118.26
C ALA A 5 -45.37 -36.08 -117.70
N ALA A 6 -45.30 -35.88 -116.38
CA ALA A 6 -44.05 -35.59 -115.68
C ALA A 6 -44.30 -35.80 -114.18
N ALA A 7 -43.67 -36.85 -113.67
CA ALA A 7 -43.59 -37.21 -112.27
C ALA A 7 -42.33 -36.60 -111.64
N HIS A 8 -42.17 -36.90 -110.33
CA HIS A 8 -40.98 -36.69 -109.47
C HIS A 8 -40.91 -35.30 -108.82
N GLU A 9 -40.60 -35.08 -107.54
CA GLU A 9 -40.11 -35.80 -106.35
C GLU A 9 -39.89 -34.61 -105.35
N SER A 10 -40.06 -34.61 -104.03
CA SER A 10 -39.68 -35.54 -102.98
C SER A 10 -40.47 -35.18 -101.71
N ALA A 11 -40.70 -36.18 -100.86
CA ALA A 11 -41.02 -35.99 -99.46
C ALA A 11 -39.82 -35.35 -98.72
N ASP A 12 -40.07 -34.59 -97.65
CA ASP A 12 -39.62 -35.06 -96.33
C ASP A 12 -40.36 -34.35 -95.19
N THR A 13 -40.74 -35.19 -94.24
CA THR A 13 -41.31 -34.90 -92.94
C THR A 13 -40.17 -34.48 -92.03
N SER A 14 -40.35 -33.51 -91.14
CA SER A 14 -39.76 -33.60 -89.79
C SER A 14 -40.30 -32.56 -88.82
N ARG A 15 -41.11 -33.09 -87.92
CA ARG A 15 -41.65 -32.49 -86.71
C ARG A 15 -40.60 -32.63 -85.61
N SER A 16 -39.94 -31.55 -85.20
CA SER A 16 -39.03 -31.58 -84.05
C SER A 16 -39.67 -30.91 -82.83
N VAL A 17 -40.10 -31.75 -81.91
CA VAL A 17 -40.57 -31.42 -80.56
C VAL A 17 -39.38 -30.93 -79.73
N ASN A 18 -39.42 -29.67 -79.31
CA ASN A 18 -38.34 -29.07 -78.53
C ASN A 18 -38.45 -29.52 -77.06
N ARG A 19 -37.70 -30.57 -76.68
CA ARG A 19 -37.57 -31.01 -75.28
C ARG A 19 -36.68 -30.02 -74.52
N ARG A 20 -37.23 -29.45 -73.44
CA ARG A 20 -36.49 -28.67 -72.44
C ARG A 20 -35.34 -29.49 -71.86
N ALA A 21 -34.11 -29.00 -72.01
CA ALA A 21 -32.99 -29.40 -71.17
C ALA A 21 -33.00 -28.56 -69.89
N ALA A 22 -33.23 -29.21 -68.74
CA ALA A 22 -33.05 -28.59 -67.44
C ALA A 22 -31.54 -28.45 -67.17
N VAL A 23 -31.03 -27.22 -67.25
CA VAL A 23 -29.62 -26.93 -66.94
C VAL A 23 -29.44 -27.00 -65.43
N ARG A 24 -28.74 -28.05 -64.95
CA ARG A 24 -28.28 -28.14 -63.57
C ARG A 24 -27.18 -27.10 -63.36
N ARG A 25 -27.51 -25.99 -62.70
CA ARG A 25 -26.51 -25.02 -62.26
C ARG A 25 -25.75 -25.62 -61.08
N VAL A 26 -24.50 -25.99 -61.32
CA VAL A 26 -23.55 -26.27 -60.24
C VAL A 26 -23.20 -24.93 -59.63
N SER A 27 -23.70 -24.66 -58.43
CA SER A 27 -23.27 -23.50 -57.65
C SER A 27 -21.87 -23.78 -57.14
N ALA A 28 -20.87 -23.08 -57.67
CA ALA A 28 -19.52 -23.11 -57.11
C ALA A 28 -19.55 -22.46 -55.71
N PRO A 29 -18.80 -22.99 -54.72
CA PRO A 29 -18.59 -22.27 -53.47
C PRO A 29 -17.84 -20.98 -53.83
N GLN A 30 -18.43 -19.82 -53.59
CA GLN A 30 -17.68 -18.57 -53.67
C GLN A 30 -16.69 -18.59 -52.50
N PRO A 31 -15.36 -18.63 -52.75
CA PRO A 31 -14.44 -18.32 -51.68
C PRO A 31 -14.72 -16.87 -51.28
N GLY A 32 -15.01 -16.67 -49.99
CA GLY A 32 -15.26 -15.36 -49.41
C GLY A 32 -14.10 -14.44 -49.78
N ARG A 33 -14.33 -13.60 -50.79
CA ARG A 33 -13.37 -12.62 -51.26
C ARG A 33 -13.33 -11.55 -50.19
N PHE A 34 -12.41 -11.70 -49.25
CA PHE A 34 -11.91 -10.59 -48.45
C PHE A 34 -11.38 -9.56 -49.45
N THR A 35 -12.22 -8.58 -49.78
CA THR A 35 -11.87 -7.42 -50.59
C THR A 35 -10.66 -6.78 -49.93
N GLY A 36 -9.67 -6.26 -50.67
CA GLY A 36 -8.44 -5.70 -50.05
C GLY A 36 -8.72 -4.68 -48.91
N ARG A 37 -9.89 -4.02 -48.95
CA ARG A 37 -10.42 -3.18 -47.86
C ARG A 37 -10.64 -3.92 -46.53
N ALA A 38 -11.15 -5.16 -46.57
CA ALA A 38 -11.33 -5.99 -45.39
C ALA A 38 -9.99 -6.39 -44.76
N THR A 39 -8.98 -6.71 -45.58
CA THR A 39 -7.62 -7.00 -45.11
C THR A 39 -7.01 -5.77 -44.42
N VAL A 40 -7.17 -4.58 -45.00
CA VAL A 40 -6.70 -3.32 -44.39
C VAL A 40 -7.41 -3.07 -43.06
N LEU A 41 -8.74 -3.28 -42.96
CA LEU A 41 -9.47 -3.13 -41.71
C LEU A 41 -8.98 -4.08 -40.61
N VAL A 42 -8.69 -5.33 -40.95
CA VAL A 42 -8.15 -6.31 -40.01
C VAL A 42 -6.77 -5.89 -39.52
N VAL A 43 -5.88 -5.45 -40.41
CA VAL A 43 -4.54 -4.97 -40.03
C VAL A 43 -4.63 -3.74 -39.13
N VAL A 44 -5.53 -2.79 -39.42
CA VAL A 44 -5.74 -1.61 -38.56
C VAL A 44 -6.27 -2.01 -37.18
N LEU A 45 -7.24 -2.94 -37.10
CA LEU A 45 -7.73 -3.45 -35.82
C LEU A 45 -6.64 -4.13 -35.00
N VAL A 46 -5.80 -4.95 -35.65
CA VAL A 46 -4.66 -5.60 -34.99
C VAL A 46 -3.64 -4.56 -34.52
N ALA A 47 -3.32 -3.57 -35.35
CA ALA A 47 -2.42 -2.48 -34.99
C ALA A 47 -2.95 -1.64 -33.81
N LEU A 48 -4.26 -1.36 -33.78
CA LEU A 48 -4.90 -0.68 -32.66
C LEU A 48 -4.87 -1.53 -31.39
N ALA A 49 -5.17 -2.84 -31.49
CA ALA A 49 -5.14 -3.75 -30.35
C ALA A 49 -3.72 -3.85 -29.75
N LEU A 50 -2.69 -3.98 -30.60
CA LEU A 50 -1.29 -3.99 -30.16
C LEU A 50 -0.86 -2.63 -29.60
N GLY A 51 -1.26 -1.53 -30.23
CA GLY A 51 -0.99 -0.16 -29.75
C GLY A 51 -1.64 0.15 -28.40
N TYR A 52 -2.83 -0.38 -28.14
CA TYR A 52 -3.56 -0.20 -26.88
C TYR A 52 -3.10 -1.13 -25.76
N THR A 53 -2.29 -2.16 -26.06
CA THR A 53 -1.85 -3.14 -25.06
C THR A 53 -1.05 -2.48 -23.92
N TYR A 54 -0.25 -1.45 -24.21
CA TYR A 54 0.53 -0.73 -23.19
C TYR A 54 -0.30 0.33 -22.41
N PRO A 55 -1.09 1.21 -23.06
CA PRO A 55 -1.95 2.20 -22.37
C PRO A 55 -2.89 1.63 -21.31
N VAL A 56 -3.52 0.47 -21.58
CA VAL A 56 -4.48 -0.13 -20.64
C VAL A 56 -3.80 -0.55 -19.34
N ARG A 57 -2.57 -1.07 -19.41
CA ARG A 57 -1.81 -1.45 -18.20
C ARG A 57 -1.45 -0.23 -17.35
N VAL A 58 -1.03 0.86 -18.01
CA VAL A 58 -0.63 2.10 -17.34
C VAL A 58 -1.81 2.78 -16.64
N TYR A 59 -3.00 2.77 -17.26
CA TYR A 59 -4.19 3.40 -16.68
C TYR A 59 -4.65 2.71 -15.38
N LEU A 60 -4.53 1.39 -15.30
CA LEU A 60 -4.96 0.61 -14.13
C LEU A 60 -4.00 0.77 -12.93
N THR A 61 -2.70 1.02 -13.14
CA THR A 61 -1.73 1.25 -12.06
C THR A 61 -1.70 2.70 -11.59
N GLN A 62 -1.97 3.66 -12.47
CA GLN A 62 -1.93 5.08 -12.12
C GLN A 62 -2.93 5.47 -11.02
N GLN A 63 -4.13 4.91 -11.02
CA GLN A 63 -5.15 5.30 -10.04
C GLN A 63 -4.78 4.87 -8.61
N SER A 64 -4.18 3.68 -8.44
CA SER A 64 -3.69 3.24 -7.13
C SER A 64 -2.48 4.03 -6.66
N ASP A 65 -1.61 4.42 -7.59
CA ASP A 65 -0.42 5.20 -7.27
C ASP A 65 -0.78 6.62 -6.84
N ILE A 66 -1.74 7.27 -7.53
CA ILE A 66 -2.27 8.58 -7.13
C ILE A 66 -2.88 8.51 -5.73
N ALA A 67 -3.76 7.54 -5.48
CA ALA A 67 -4.40 7.40 -4.16
C ALA A 67 -3.36 7.17 -3.04
N ARG A 68 -2.32 6.35 -3.29
CA ARG A 68 -1.23 6.14 -2.33
C ARG A 68 -0.41 7.40 -2.10
N MET A 69 -0.09 8.16 -3.15
CA MET A 69 0.67 9.41 -3.04
C MET A 69 -0.11 10.48 -2.28
N GLU A 70 -1.40 10.61 -2.55
CA GLU A 70 -2.29 11.54 -1.84
C GLU A 70 -2.40 11.19 -0.35
N GLN A 71 -2.57 9.91 -0.01
CA GLN A 71 -2.57 9.44 1.38
C GLN A 71 -1.25 9.75 2.07
N ALA A 72 -0.12 9.42 1.44
CA ALA A 72 1.20 9.71 1.99
C ALA A 72 1.41 11.21 2.21
N GLN A 73 0.93 12.05 1.30
CA GLN A 73 1.00 13.51 1.44
C GLN A 73 0.13 14.01 2.59
N ALA A 74 -1.07 13.47 2.77
CA ALA A 74 -1.96 13.82 3.88
C ALA A 74 -1.32 13.48 5.23
N GLU A 75 -0.76 12.27 5.38
CA GLU A 75 -0.05 11.87 6.59
C GLU A 75 1.18 12.74 6.86
N GLN A 76 1.96 13.08 5.83
CA GLN A 76 3.13 13.95 6.00
C GLN A 76 2.72 15.34 6.47
N ARG A 77 1.64 15.90 5.93
CA ARG A 77 1.11 17.20 6.38
C ARG A 77 0.65 17.17 7.82
N GLN A 78 -0.02 16.10 8.24
CA GLN A 78 -0.41 15.90 9.65
C GLN A 78 0.82 15.84 10.55
N ARG A 79 1.82 15.01 10.21
CA ARG A 79 3.08 14.93 10.97
C ARG A 79 3.78 16.29 11.07
N ILE A 80 3.84 17.06 9.99
CA ILE A 80 4.43 18.40 10.01
C ILE A 80 3.64 19.33 10.94
N SER A 81 2.31 19.28 10.89
CA SER A 81 1.45 20.06 11.79
C SER A 81 1.74 19.73 13.26
N ASP A 82 1.69 18.46 13.62
CA ASP A 82 1.91 18.00 15.00
C ASP A 82 3.31 18.33 15.51
N LEU A 83 4.33 18.15 14.66
CA LEU A 83 5.72 18.51 15.00
C LEU A 83 5.87 20.02 15.13
N SER A 84 5.19 20.81 14.30
CA SER A 84 5.26 22.28 14.38
C SER A 84 4.61 22.82 15.64
N GLU A 85 3.50 22.21 16.08
CA GLU A 85 2.84 22.54 17.34
C GLU A 85 3.72 22.18 18.53
N GLN A 86 4.30 20.98 18.54
CA GLN A 86 5.26 20.57 19.57
C GLN A 86 6.47 21.51 19.60
N ALA A 87 7.03 21.86 18.44
CA ALA A 87 8.14 22.79 18.36
C ALA A 87 7.77 24.19 18.89
N ALA A 88 6.53 24.63 18.71
CA ALA A 88 6.03 25.87 19.30
C ALA A 88 5.96 25.78 20.83
N LEU A 89 5.48 24.66 21.39
CA LEU A 89 5.48 24.42 22.84
C LEU A 89 6.90 24.45 23.41
N TRP A 90 7.88 23.83 22.75
CA TRP A 90 9.28 23.85 23.18
C TRP A 90 9.94 25.24 23.10
N LYS A 91 9.35 26.23 22.42
CA LYS A 91 9.84 27.62 22.44
C LYS A 91 9.39 28.39 23.68
N ASP A 92 8.37 27.91 24.38
CA ASP A 92 7.90 28.52 25.62
C ASP A 92 8.79 28.12 26.80
N LYS A 93 9.33 29.11 27.50
CA LYS A 93 10.16 28.91 28.69
C LYS A 93 9.40 28.24 29.82
N GLU A 94 8.11 28.52 30.00
CA GLU A 94 7.31 27.89 31.05
C GLU A 94 7.10 26.40 30.78
N TYR A 95 6.85 26.04 29.52
CA TYR A 95 6.76 24.64 29.12
C TYR A 95 8.07 23.89 29.37
N ILE A 96 9.22 24.49 29.05
CA ILE A 96 10.54 23.91 29.34
C ILE A 96 10.72 23.69 30.86
N LYS A 97 10.37 24.67 31.70
CA LYS A 97 10.49 24.53 33.17
C LYS A 97 9.64 23.37 33.70
N ILE A 98 8.40 23.26 33.24
CA ILE A 98 7.49 22.17 33.62
C ILE A 98 8.08 20.82 33.21
N GLN A 99 8.59 20.70 31.98
CA GLN A 99 9.21 19.45 31.50
C GLN A 99 10.51 19.13 32.26
N ALA A 100 11.33 20.14 32.56
CA ALA A 100 12.56 19.97 33.32
C ALA A 100 12.29 19.46 34.75
N ARG A 101 11.28 20.04 35.41
CA ARG A 101 10.86 19.59 36.74
C ARG A 101 10.23 18.20 36.71
N LYS A 102 9.37 17.90 35.72
CA LYS A 102 8.69 16.60 35.60
C LYS A 102 9.65 15.45 35.26
N ARG A 103 10.59 15.67 34.33
CA ARG A 103 11.43 14.60 33.79
C ARG A 103 12.79 14.50 34.45
N PHE A 104 13.36 15.63 34.84
CA PHE A 104 14.72 15.70 35.39
C PHE A 104 14.74 16.12 36.86
N TYR A 105 13.57 16.28 37.51
CA TYR A 105 13.45 16.74 38.90
C TYR A 105 14.23 18.03 39.17
N MET A 106 14.38 18.87 38.14
CA MET A 106 15.15 20.11 38.23
C MET A 106 14.35 21.18 38.99
N VAL A 107 15.03 21.87 39.90
CA VAL A 107 14.47 22.96 40.72
C VAL A 107 15.38 24.19 40.67
N TYR A 108 14.84 25.35 40.98
CA TYR A 108 15.65 26.56 41.08
C TYR A 108 16.60 26.49 42.29
N PRO A 109 17.76 27.16 42.25
CA PRO A 109 18.62 27.26 43.42
C PRO A 109 17.85 27.88 44.58
N GLY A 110 17.78 27.16 45.71
CA GLY A 110 17.02 27.55 46.91
C GLY A 110 15.63 26.92 47.05
N GLU A 111 15.11 26.24 46.03
CA GLU A 111 13.89 25.42 46.14
C GLU A 111 14.23 24.02 46.68
N VAL A 112 13.39 23.49 47.59
CA VAL A 112 13.53 22.13 48.12
C VAL A 112 12.63 21.17 47.32
N PRO A 113 13.19 20.20 46.56
CA PRO A 113 12.38 19.25 45.81
C PRO A 113 11.69 18.26 46.76
N LEU A 114 10.37 18.14 46.68
CA LEU A 114 9.61 17.11 47.39
C LEU A 114 9.38 15.92 46.46
N VAL A 115 9.96 14.78 46.80
CA VAL A 115 9.69 13.49 46.13
C VAL A 115 8.84 12.64 47.06
N VAL A 116 7.60 12.36 46.66
CA VAL A 116 6.73 11.46 47.43
C VAL A 116 7.15 10.02 47.13
N VAL A 117 7.84 9.39 48.06
CA VAL A 117 8.13 7.96 48.01
C VAL A 117 6.98 7.26 48.72
N THR A 118 6.11 6.61 47.95
CA THR A 118 5.08 5.74 48.53
C THR A 118 5.77 4.47 48.99
N ALA A 119 6.16 4.45 50.27
CA ALA A 119 6.70 3.26 50.88
C ALA A 119 5.53 2.31 51.28
N PRO A 120 5.73 0.99 51.30
CA PRO A 120 4.74 0.06 51.86
C PRO A 120 4.40 0.46 53.30
N GLU A 121 3.18 0.18 53.77
CA GLU A 121 2.62 0.68 55.06
C GLU A 121 3.57 0.51 56.27
N ASP A 122 4.49 -0.45 56.23
CA ASP A 122 5.45 -0.71 57.29
C ASP A 122 6.59 0.32 57.39
N ALA A 123 6.96 1.00 56.30
CA ALA A 123 8.03 2.01 56.29
C ALA A 123 7.59 3.37 56.86
N ALA A 124 6.28 3.62 56.98
CA ALA A 124 5.77 4.80 57.65
C ALA A 124 5.91 4.72 59.19
N ARG A 125 6.01 3.50 59.76
CA ARG A 125 6.20 3.29 61.19
C ARG A 125 7.61 3.71 61.64
N ASP A 126 8.63 3.44 60.83
CA ASP A 126 10.02 3.84 61.11
C ASP A 126 10.24 5.35 61.03
N ALA A 127 9.47 6.05 60.18
CA ALA A 127 9.58 7.51 60.04
C ALA A 127 9.10 8.28 61.29
N GLY A 128 8.18 7.69 62.08
CA GLY A 128 7.70 8.27 63.33
C GLY A 128 8.66 8.08 64.51
N GLU A 129 9.49 7.03 64.49
CA GLU A 129 10.46 6.75 65.56
C GLU A 129 11.74 7.62 65.47
N LEU A 130 12.03 8.18 64.30
CA LEU A 130 13.18 9.06 64.07
C LEU A 130 12.99 10.49 64.60
N VAL A 131 11.78 10.89 64.96
CA VAL A 131 11.48 12.26 65.42
C VAL A 131 11.73 12.45 66.93
N ASP A 132 11.81 11.37 67.72
CA ASP A 132 11.88 11.45 69.19
C ASP A 132 13.22 11.00 69.81
N LYS A 133 14.26 10.77 69.00
CA LYS A 133 15.62 10.56 69.51
C LYS A 133 16.45 11.83 69.37
N GLY A 134 16.32 12.69 70.38
CA GLY A 134 17.27 13.76 70.63
C GLY A 134 18.70 13.23 70.52
N THR A 135 19.49 13.86 69.64
CA THR A 135 20.89 13.51 69.33
C THR A 135 21.08 12.17 68.58
N SER A 136 20.36 11.97 67.47
CA SER A 136 20.81 10.97 66.49
C SER A 136 22.07 11.50 65.79
N GLN A 137 23.23 10.99 66.23
CA GLN A 137 24.50 11.07 65.53
C GLN A 137 24.26 10.79 64.04
N PRO A 138 24.82 11.58 63.11
CA PRO A 138 24.57 11.36 61.68
C PRO A 138 24.92 9.91 61.37
N ALA A 139 23.93 9.15 60.88
CA ALA A 139 24.13 7.78 60.45
C ALA A 139 25.35 7.79 59.53
N ALA A 140 26.37 7.03 59.90
CA ALA A 140 27.61 6.97 59.14
C ALA A 140 27.22 6.76 57.67
N PRO A 141 27.79 7.54 56.73
CA PRO A 141 27.47 7.37 55.34
C PRO A 141 27.55 5.90 54.93
N TRP A 142 26.64 5.41 54.10
CA TRP A 142 26.50 3.97 53.79
C TRP A 142 27.82 3.31 53.35
N TYR A 143 28.70 4.08 52.73
CA TYR A 143 30.03 3.62 52.32
C TYR A 143 30.94 3.32 53.52
N ASP A 144 30.84 4.05 54.63
CA ASP A 144 31.60 3.74 55.86
C ASP A 144 31.15 2.43 56.48
N THR A 145 29.85 2.11 56.43
CA THR A 145 29.30 0.81 56.88
C THR A 145 29.77 -0.35 55.99
N LEU A 146 29.92 -0.10 54.68
CA LEU A 146 30.49 -1.08 53.75
C LEU A 146 31.97 -1.33 54.06
N TRP A 147 32.75 -0.25 54.22
CA TRP A 147 34.17 -0.34 54.52
C TRP A 147 34.45 -0.96 55.91
N SER A 148 33.60 -0.71 56.90
CA SER A 148 33.71 -1.37 58.21
C SER A 148 33.42 -2.86 58.12
N SER A 149 32.47 -3.28 57.27
CA SER A 149 32.16 -4.69 57.07
C SER A 149 33.31 -5.43 56.39
N ILE A 150 34.01 -4.78 55.45
CA ILE A 150 35.20 -5.35 54.79
C ILE A 150 36.35 -5.50 55.80
N ARG A 151 36.62 -4.47 56.62
CA ARG A 151 37.66 -4.55 57.66
C ARG A 151 37.35 -5.61 58.72
N ALA A 152 36.09 -5.70 59.15
CA ALA A 152 35.67 -6.72 60.10
C ALA A 152 35.85 -8.14 59.54
N ALA A 153 35.62 -8.35 58.24
CA ALA A 153 35.85 -9.63 57.59
C ALA A 153 37.35 -9.99 57.49
N ASP A 154 38.22 -8.99 57.29
CA ASP A 154 39.68 -9.18 57.24
C ASP A 154 40.25 -9.53 58.62
N GLU A 155 39.75 -8.90 59.69
CA GLU A 155 40.15 -9.18 61.08
C GLU A 155 39.72 -10.58 61.57
N GLU A 156 38.59 -11.11 61.08
CA GLU A 156 38.16 -12.50 61.37
C GLU A 156 39.05 -13.54 60.68
N SER A 157 39.76 -13.16 59.61
CA SER A 157 40.57 -14.07 58.79
C SER A 157 41.96 -14.36 59.39
N ASP A 158 42.39 -13.61 60.41
CA ASP A 158 43.72 -13.70 61.04
C ASP A 158 43.70 -14.43 62.40
N LYS A 159 42.70 -15.29 62.62
CA LYS A 159 42.60 -16.26 63.73
C LYS A 159 42.47 -17.69 63.22
#